data_AF-A0A7S0ETJ7-F1
#
_entry.id   AF-A0A7S0ETJ7-F1
#
_cell.length_a   1.000
_cell.length_b   1.000
_cell.length_c   1.000
_cell.angle_alpha   90.00
_cell.angle_beta   90.00
_cell.angle_gamma   90.00
#
_symmetry.space_group_name_H-M   'P 1'
#
loop_
_entity.id
_entity.type
_entity.pdbx_description
1 polymer ?
#
loop_
_entity_poly.entity_id
_entity_poly.type
_entity_poly.pdbx_seq_one_letter_code
_entity_poly.pdbx_strand_id
1 'polypeptide(L)'
;RIVARAQGTPASDTMISRLLLLTYLGCVAGLHGTPPASLSGRGVVAARGQPQRLRSRPVVAKAGISKLRSKLVGVGSCAPPTRVTNVDLEDLVDTTDEWIAQRTGIRSRHLLAPGETMSELGSKAAERALEMAGVAAEDVDLVIFATSSADDLFGDAANVAKLVGATNAVAFDLTAACSGFLFGINTASQFLHNGAYKTALVIGGDALSRWVDWNDRSTCVLFGDGAGAVVLKAAATDDEAGILGGG
;
A
#
# COMPACT_ATOMS: atom_id res chain seq x y z
N ARG A 1 9.19 -24.82 -3.02
CA ARG A 1 9.78 -25.82 -2.10
C ARG A 1 9.42 -25.54 -0.65
N ILE A 2 9.57 -24.29 -0.15
CA ILE A 2 9.21 -23.95 1.23
C ILE A 2 7.70 -23.97 1.51
N VAL A 3 6.87 -23.43 0.61
CA VAL A 3 5.39 -23.46 0.74
C VAL A 3 4.87 -24.90 0.81
N ALA A 4 5.38 -25.78 -0.06
CA ALA A 4 5.01 -27.20 -0.05
C ALA A 4 5.43 -27.95 1.23
N ARG A 5 6.36 -27.41 2.03
CA ARG A 5 6.79 -27.98 3.32
C ARG A 5 5.97 -27.46 4.50
N ALA A 6 5.47 -26.22 4.43
CA ALA A 6 4.77 -25.54 5.51
C ALA A 6 3.26 -25.84 5.61
N GLN A 7 2.70 -26.61 4.67
CA GLN A 7 1.30 -27.04 4.71
C GLN A 7 1.10 -28.14 5.77
N GLY A 8 1.08 -27.75 7.05
CA GLY A 8 0.98 -28.67 8.18
C GLY A 8 0.13 -28.25 9.39
N THR A 9 -0.26 -26.97 9.56
CA THR A 9 -1.11 -26.56 10.70
C THR A 9 -1.95 -25.30 10.41
N PRO A 10 -3.27 -25.28 10.76
CA PRO A 10 -4.09 -24.08 10.67
C PRO A 10 -3.90 -23.19 11.91
N ALA A 11 -3.82 -21.87 11.73
CA ALA A 11 -3.73 -20.89 12.82
C ALA A 11 -4.93 -19.92 12.79
N SER A 12 -5.41 -19.54 13.98
CA SER A 12 -6.65 -18.77 14.23
C SER A 12 -6.50 -17.24 14.16
N ASP A 13 -7.58 -16.59 13.75
CA ASP A 13 -7.71 -15.24 13.15
C ASP A 13 -7.61 -14.01 14.11
N THR A 14 -7.26 -14.16 15.39
CA THR A 14 -7.46 -13.09 16.40
C THR A 14 -6.25 -12.22 16.75
N MET A 15 -5.06 -12.45 16.17
CA MET A 15 -3.84 -11.66 16.48
C MET A 15 -3.41 -10.65 15.40
N ILE A 16 -4.09 -10.59 14.26
CA ILE A 16 -3.67 -9.81 13.08
C ILE A 16 -3.97 -8.30 13.22
N SER A 17 -4.90 -7.91 14.10
CA SER A 17 -5.35 -6.50 14.20
C SER A 17 -4.37 -5.55 14.91
N ARG A 18 -3.30 -6.03 15.59
CA ARG A 18 -2.39 -5.17 16.38
C ARG A 18 -0.98 -4.98 15.81
N LEU A 19 -0.59 -5.73 14.77
CA LEU A 19 0.81 -5.74 14.30
C LEU A 19 1.09 -4.75 13.16
N LEU A 20 0.07 -4.27 12.46
CA LEU A 20 0.22 -3.43 11.26
C LEU A 20 0.72 -1.99 11.52
N LEU A 21 0.65 -1.48 12.75
CA LEU A 21 1.17 -0.14 13.06
C LEU A 21 2.71 -0.09 13.13
N LEU A 22 3.38 -1.24 13.33
CA LEU A 22 4.84 -1.30 13.53
C LEU A 22 5.62 -1.58 12.24
N THR A 23 5.01 -2.15 11.21
CA THR A 23 5.73 -2.51 9.98
C THR A 23 6.00 -1.31 9.06
N TYR A 24 5.28 -0.19 9.23
CA TYR A 24 5.38 0.97 8.35
C TYR A 24 6.26 2.14 8.85
N LEU A 25 6.70 2.14 10.12
CA LEU A 25 7.56 3.21 10.68
C LEU A 25 9.06 2.87 10.70
N GLY A 26 9.47 1.67 10.30
CA GLY A 26 10.80 1.12 10.61
C GLY A 26 11.97 1.44 9.67
N CYS A 27 11.77 2.11 8.53
CA CYS A 27 12.86 2.29 7.54
C CYS A 27 13.10 3.74 7.15
N VAL A 28 13.66 4.55 8.06
CA VAL A 28 14.39 5.76 7.69
C VAL A 28 15.68 5.84 8.50
N ALA A 29 16.75 5.24 7.96
CA ALA A 29 18.12 5.53 8.40
C ALA A 29 19.06 5.52 7.19
N GLY A 30 19.46 6.71 6.76
CA GLY A 30 20.77 6.96 6.17
C GLY A 30 20.88 6.94 4.65
N LEU A 31 20.68 8.09 4.00
CA LEU A 31 21.44 8.47 2.80
C LEU A 31 21.68 10.00 2.81
N HIS A 32 22.83 10.41 3.37
CA HIS A 32 23.40 11.72 3.12
C HIS A 32 24.21 11.67 1.82
N GLY A 33 23.75 12.38 0.79
CA GLY A 33 24.50 12.63 -0.44
C GLY A 33 24.36 14.09 -0.84
N THR A 34 25.45 14.84 -0.80
CA THR A 34 25.53 16.23 -1.26
C THR A 34 25.48 16.32 -2.79
N PRO A 35 24.72 17.25 -3.39
CA PRO A 35 24.69 17.41 -4.85
C PRO A 35 25.94 18.17 -5.36
N PRO A 36 26.51 17.81 -6.51
CA PRO A 36 27.57 18.60 -7.13
C PRO A 36 27.03 19.81 -7.90
N ALA A 37 27.87 20.85 -7.95
CA ALA A 37 27.59 22.16 -8.51
C ALA A 37 27.80 22.26 -10.03
N SER A 38 27.00 23.15 -10.62
CA SER A 38 27.24 23.97 -11.83
C SER A 38 27.80 23.32 -13.10
N LEU A 39 27.01 23.40 -14.18
CA LEU A 39 27.52 23.47 -15.55
C LEU A 39 26.93 24.72 -16.24
N SER A 40 27.84 25.61 -16.62
CA SER A 40 27.59 26.80 -17.42
C SER A 40 27.46 26.39 -18.90
N GLY A 41 26.30 26.67 -19.50
CA GLY A 41 26.03 26.42 -20.91
C GLY A 41 25.51 27.69 -21.58
N ARG A 42 26.25 28.15 -22.59
CA ARG A 42 26.00 29.38 -23.37
C ARG A 42 24.68 29.31 -24.14
N GLY A 43 24.07 30.48 -24.30
CA GLY A 43 22.72 30.65 -24.81
C GLY A 43 22.53 30.41 -26.31
N VAL A 44 21.26 30.26 -26.67
CA VAL A 44 20.72 30.52 -28.00
C VAL A 44 19.58 31.52 -27.81
N VAL A 45 19.71 32.68 -28.44
CA VAL A 45 18.73 33.77 -28.43
C VAL A 45 17.58 33.38 -29.37
N ALA A 46 16.40 33.13 -28.81
CA ALA A 46 15.15 33.01 -29.56
C ALA A 46 14.35 34.32 -29.49
N ALA A 47 13.71 34.64 -30.61
CA ALA A 47 13.14 35.94 -30.95
C ALA A 47 12.15 36.52 -29.93
N ARG A 48 12.19 37.85 -29.77
CA ARG A 48 11.31 38.65 -28.91
C ARG A 48 9.87 38.67 -29.46
N GLY A 49 9.04 37.73 -29.04
CA GLY A 49 7.58 37.90 -29.01
C GLY A 49 7.19 38.78 -27.83
N GLN A 50 6.36 39.80 -28.04
CA GLN A 50 5.83 40.62 -26.94
C GLN A 50 4.97 39.74 -26.01
N PRO A 51 5.27 39.66 -24.70
CA PRO A 51 4.41 38.92 -23.78
C PRO A 51 3.11 39.69 -23.61
N GLN A 52 2.00 39.12 -24.11
CA GLN A 52 0.68 39.58 -23.71
C GLN A 52 0.56 39.42 -22.20
N ARG A 53 0.43 40.53 -21.47
CA ARG A 53 0.10 40.52 -20.05
C ARG A 53 -1.30 39.93 -19.89
N LEU A 54 -1.39 38.61 -19.73
CA LEU A 54 -2.54 38.03 -19.05
C LEU A 54 -2.57 38.64 -17.65
N ARG A 55 -3.61 39.44 -17.37
CA ARG A 55 -3.88 39.90 -16.01
C ARG A 55 -4.27 38.68 -15.18
N SER A 56 -3.29 37.98 -14.62
CA SER A 56 -3.56 37.01 -13.57
C SER A 56 -4.11 37.79 -12.38
N ARG A 57 -5.38 37.53 -12.05
CA ARG A 57 -5.91 37.90 -10.74
C ARG A 57 -5.03 37.21 -9.70
N PRO A 58 -4.59 37.89 -8.63
CA PRO A 58 -3.93 37.20 -7.54
C PRO A 58 -4.98 36.29 -6.91
N VAL A 59 -4.90 34.99 -7.21
CA VAL A 59 -5.50 33.99 -6.34
C VAL A 59 -4.61 34.01 -5.11
N VAL A 60 -5.06 34.69 -4.06
CA VAL A 60 -4.45 34.57 -2.75
C VAL A 60 -4.67 33.13 -2.31
N ALA A 61 -3.69 32.26 -2.60
CA ALA A 61 -3.61 30.96 -1.98
C ALA A 61 -3.45 31.22 -0.49
N LYS A 62 -4.55 31.09 0.25
CA LYS A 62 -4.49 31.09 1.70
C LYS A 62 -3.62 29.90 2.07
N ALA A 63 -2.43 30.15 2.60
CA ALA A 63 -1.59 29.13 3.22
C ALA A 63 -2.38 28.58 4.42
N GLY A 64 -3.11 27.51 4.20
CA GLY A 64 -3.85 26.77 5.20
C GLY A 64 -3.43 25.31 5.06
N ILE A 65 -3.08 24.70 6.19
CA ILE A 65 -2.77 23.28 6.35
C ILE A 65 -3.68 22.46 5.42
N SER A 66 -3.11 21.60 4.58
CA SER A 66 -3.86 20.72 3.68
C SER A 66 -4.79 19.83 4.50
N LYS A 67 -6.05 20.27 4.66
CA LYS A 67 -7.10 19.51 5.33
C LYS A 67 -7.61 18.48 4.33
N LEU A 68 -7.01 17.29 4.38
CA LEU A 68 -7.50 16.10 3.69
C LEU A 68 -8.95 15.85 4.13
N ARG A 69 -9.92 16.20 3.28
CA ARG A 69 -11.37 16.07 3.53
C ARG A 69 -11.83 14.64 3.26
N SER A 70 -11.17 13.68 3.88
CA SER A 70 -11.56 12.28 3.83
C SER A 70 -11.60 11.70 5.24
N LYS A 71 -12.50 10.74 5.43
CA LYS A 71 -12.64 9.95 6.66
C LYS A 71 -12.39 8.49 6.34
N LEU A 72 -11.60 7.84 7.18
CA LEU A 72 -11.48 6.38 7.16
C LEU A 72 -12.70 5.78 7.83
N VAL A 73 -13.43 4.92 7.12
CA VAL A 73 -14.70 4.34 7.59
C VAL A 73 -14.66 2.82 7.72
N GLY A 74 -13.63 2.15 7.20
CA GLY A 74 -13.45 0.72 7.36
C GLY A 74 -12.02 0.30 7.08
N VAL A 75 -11.60 -0.80 7.69
CA VAL A 75 -10.31 -1.44 7.47
C VAL A 75 -10.50 -2.95 7.27
N GLY A 76 -9.60 -3.55 6.52
CA GLY A 76 -9.56 -4.99 6.31
C GLY A 76 -8.15 -5.46 6.06
N SER A 77 -7.88 -6.73 6.31
CA SER A 77 -6.59 -7.35 6.01
C SER A 77 -6.77 -8.83 5.72
N CYS A 78 -5.85 -9.40 4.96
CA CYS A 78 -5.79 -10.82 4.65
C CYS A 78 -4.33 -11.26 4.56
N ALA A 79 -4.00 -12.36 5.24
CA ALA A 79 -2.74 -13.06 5.08
C ALA A 79 -3.04 -14.44 4.47
N PRO A 80 -2.18 -14.96 3.59
CA PRO A 80 -2.37 -16.28 3.03
C PRO A 80 -2.23 -17.36 4.12
N PRO A 81 -2.85 -18.54 3.95
CA PRO A 81 -2.94 -19.55 5.01
C PRO A 81 -1.60 -20.24 5.30
N THR A 82 -0.68 -20.27 4.33
CA THR A 82 0.61 -20.95 4.51
C THR A 82 1.50 -20.15 5.45
N ARG A 83 1.71 -20.66 6.66
CA ARG A 83 2.57 -20.04 7.68
C ARG A 83 3.91 -20.75 7.74
N VAL A 84 5.00 -20.01 7.54
CA VAL A 84 6.39 -20.48 7.69
C VAL A 84 6.96 -19.90 8.97
N THR A 85 7.37 -20.75 9.89
CA THR A 85 8.04 -20.41 11.14
C THR A 85 9.54 -20.22 10.93
N ASN A 86 10.22 -19.66 11.92
CA ASN A 86 11.69 -19.62 11.88
C ASN A 86 12.31 -21.02 11.95
N VAL A 87 11.70 -21.96 12.68
CA VAL A 87 12.15 -23.35 12.76
C VAL A 87 12.13 -24.00 11.37
N ASP A 88 11.11 -23.73 10.57
CA ASP A 88 11.05 -24.22 9.18
C ASP A 88 12.20 -23.68 8.30
N LEU A 89 12.81 -22.55 8.67
CA LEU A 89 13.94 -21.95 7.97
C LEU A 89 15.30 -22.52 8.41
N GLU A 90 15.39 -23.10 9.60
CA GLU A 90 16.63 -23.76 10.10
C GLU A 90 17.01 -24.95 9.22
N ASP A 91 16.01 -25.66 8.70
CA ASP A 91 16.19 -26.78 7.75
C ASP A 91 16.57 -26.34 6.33
N LEU A 92 16.59 -25.03 6.07
CA LEU A 92 16.80 -24.47 4.74
C LEU A 92 18.11 -23.69 4.62
N VAL A 93 18.46 -22.91 5.65
CA VAL A 93 19.66 -22.08 5.70
C VAL A 93 20.27 -22.14 7.09
N ASP A 94 21.58 -21.88 7.21
CA ASP A 94 22.28 -21.80 8.49
C ASP A 94 21.79 -20.60 9.33
N THR A 95 20.74 -20.82 10.11
CA THR A 95 20.03 -19.84 10.94
C THR A 95 19.38 -20.51 12.16
N THR A 96 18.81 -19.71 13.07
CA THR A 96 18.03 -20.15 14.24
C THR A 96 16.88 -19.19 14.52
N ASP A 97 15.81 -19.66 15.16
CA ASP A 97 14.73 -18.80 15.64
C ASP A 97 15.23 -17.65 16.53
N GLU A 98 16.15 -17.94 17.46
CA GLU A 98 16.72 -16.93 18.34
C GLU A 98 17.46 -15.85 17.54
N TRP A 99 18.26 -16.23 16.55
CA TRP A 99 19.01 -15.29 15.73
C TRP A 99 18.08 -14.38 14.90
N ILE A 100 17.06 -14.96 14.27
CA ILE A 100 16.10 -14.21 13.44
C ILE A 100 15.33 -13.23 14.33
N ALA A 101 14.78 -13.70 15.44
CA ALA A 101 13.94 -12.89 16.28
C ALA A 101 14.70 -11.77 17.00
N GLN A 102 15.93 -12.01 17.44
CA GLN A 102 16.75 -10.96 18.06
C GLN A 102 17.06 -9.81 17.10
N ARG A 103 17.23 -10.11 15.81
CA ARG A 103 17.62 -9.10 14.80
C ARG A 103 16.43 -8.41 14.13
N THR A 104 15.33 -9.13 13.96
CA THR A 104 14.20 -8.67 13.13
C THR A 104 12.89 -8.58 13.89
N GLY A 105 12.78 -9.24 15.05
CA GLY A 105 11.52 -9.41 15.77
C GLY A 105 10.56 -10.44 15.14
N ILE A 106 10.90 -11.04 14.00
CA ILE A 106 9.99 -11.93 13.26
C ILE A 106 10.07 -13.35 13.81
N ARG A 107 8.90 -13.98 14.04
CA ARG A 107 8.75 -15.39 14.45
C ARG A 107 8.18 -16.29 13.36
N SER A 108 7.47 -15.70 12.40
CA SER A 108 6.85 -16.40 11.30
C SER A 108 6.47 -15.42 10.19
N ARG A 109 6.31 -15.93 8.98
CA ARG A 109 5.70 -15.24 7.84
C ARG A 109 4.59 -16.05 7.20
N HIS A 110 3.75 -15.37 6.44
CA HIS A 110 2.73 -15.99 5.61
C HIS A 110 3.18 -15.93 4.15
N LEU A 111 2.97 -16.99 3.38
CA LEU A 111 3.36 -17.08 1.97
C LEU A 111 2.18 -17.49 1.11
N LEU A 112 2.04 -16.90 -0.08
CA LEU A 112 1.13 -17.39 -1.10
C LEU A 112 1.60 -18.76 -1.63
N ALA A 113 0.67 -19.68 -1.80
CA ALA A 113 0.90 -20.94 -2.47
C ALA A 113 0.99 -20.76 -4.00
N PRO A 114 1.61 -21.70 -4.73
CA PRO A 114 1.61 -21.67 -6.19
C PRO A 114 0.18 -21.59 -6.74
N GLY A 115 -0.09 -20.59 -7.57
CA GLY A 115 -1.41 -20.34 -8.15
C GLY A 115 -2.28 -19.36 -7.38
N GLU A 116 -1.95 -19.03 -6.12
CA GLU A 116 -2.64 -17.96 -5.39
C GLU A 116 -2.12 -16.59 -5.83
N THR A 117 -3.04 -15.62 -5.95
CA THR A 117 -2.78 -14.31 -6.58
C THR A 117 -2.88 -13.16 -5.57
N MET A 118 -2.17 -12.07 -5.84
CA MET A 118 -2.28 -10.82 -5.06
C MET A 118 -3.65 -10.17 -5.24
N SER A 119 -4.23 -10.25 -6.42
CA SER A 119 -5.60 -9.83 -6.69
C SER A 119 -6.61 -10.55 -5.79
N GLU A 120 -6.55 -11.87 -5.64
CA GLU A 120 -7.44 -12.62 -4.73
C GLU A 120 -7.19 -12.31 -3.25
N LEU A 121 -5.93 -12.12 -2.85
CA LEU A 121 -5.60 -11.78 -1.46
C LEU A 121 -6.07 -10.35 -1.13
N GLY A 122 -5.88 -9.42 -2.06
CA GLY A 122 -6.33 -8.04 -2.01
C GLY A 122 -7.85 -7.92 -1.97
N SER A 123 -8.57 -8.73 -2.75
CA SER A 123 -10.05 -8.74 -2.75
C SER A 123 -10.61 -9.13 -1.39
N LYS A 124 -10.04 -10.16 -0.73
CA LYS A 124 -10.44 -10.56 0.63
C LYS A 124 -10.21 -9.46 1.66
N ALA A 125 -9.10 -8.74 1.56
CA ALA A 125 -8.83 -7.60 2.43
C ALA A 125 -9.84 -6.46 2.18
N ALA A 126 -10.16 -6.19 0.90
CA ALA A 126 -11.12 -5.19 0.49
C ALA A 126 -12.57 -5.52 0.92
N GLU A 127 -13.03 -6.76 0.74
CA GLU A 127 -14.34 -7.24 1.20
C GLU A 127 -14.52 -6.99 2.70
N ARG A 128 -13.52 -7.35 3.52
CA ARG A 128 -13.52 -7.10 4.97
C ARG A 128 -13.59 -5.60 5.30
N ALA A 129 -12.89 -4.76 4.54
CA ALA A 129 -12.91 -3.31 4.72
C ALA A 129 -14.26 -2.69 4.34
N LEU A 130 -14.88 -3.17 3.25
CA LEU A 130 -16.22 -2.76 2.80
C LEU A 130 -17.31 -3.20 3.78
N GLU A 131 -17.23 -4.44 4.27
CA GLU A 131 -18.11 -4.97 5.31
C GLU A 131 -18.03 -4.13 6.58
N MET A 132 -16.83 -3.87 7.09
CA MET A 132 -16.63 -3.01 8.26
C MET A 132 -17.18 -1.59 8.04
N ALA A 133 -17.04 -1.05 6.83
CA ALA A 133 -17.53 0.29 6.49
C ALA A 133 -19.05 0.36 6.29
N GLY A 134 -19.74 -0.78 6.15
CA GLY A 134 -21.13 -0.84 5.71
C GLY A 134 -21.33 -0.18 4.33
N VAL A 135 -20.37 -0.36 3.43
CA VAL A 135 -20.36 0.22 2.08
C VAL A 135 -20.61 -0.87 1.06
N ALA A 136 -21.63 -0.68 0.21
CA ALA A 136 -21.85 -1.55 -0.94
C ALA A 136 -20.70 -1.37 -1.94
N ALA A 137 -20.25 -2.46 -2.56
CA ALA A 137 -19.12 -2.41 -3.49
C ALA A 137 -19.42 -1.50 -4.69
N GLU A 138 -20.68 -1.44 -5.12
CA GLU A 138 -21.16 -0.62 -6.22
C GLU A 138 -21.11 0.89 -5.91
N ASP A 139 -21.04 1.28 -4.63
CA ASP A 139 -20.89 2.67 -4.18
C ASP A 139 -19.42 3.13 -4.15
N VAL A 140 -18.47 2.26 -4.50
CA VAL A 140 -17.06 2.61 -4.62
C VAL A 140 -16.82 3.27 -5.98
N ASP A 141 -16.27 4.48 -5.97
CA ASP A 141 -15.97 5.25 -7.18
C ASP A 141 -14.50 5.09 -7.63
N LEU A 142 -13.62 4.73 -6.69
CA LEU A 142 -12.18 4.65 -6.92
C LEU A 142 -11.57 3.44 -6.20
N VAL A 143 -10.80 2.64 -6.92
CA VAL A 143 -9.95 1.57 -6.37
C VAL A 143 -8.49 1.90 -6.67
N ILE A 144 -7.66 2.00 -5.63
CA ILE A 144 -6.20 2.09 -5.76
C ILE A 144 -5.58 0.84 -5.16
N PHE A 145 -4.84 0.08 -5.95
CA PHE A 145 -4.02 -1.02 -5.43
C PHE A 145 -2.55 -0.57 -5.39
N ALA A 146 -2.03 -0.37 -4.18
CA ALA A 146 -0.63 -0.09 -3.96
C ALA A 146 0.18 -1.39 -3.82
N THR A 147 0.96 -1.75 -4.85
CA THR A 147 1.79 -2.96 -4.87
C THR A 147 3.08 -2.75 -5.64
N SER A 148 4.11 -3.50 -5.26
CA SER A 148 5.38 -3.67 -5.98
C SER A 148 5.54 -5.08 -6.56
N SER A 149 4.52 -5.93 -6.45
CA SER A 149 4.59 -7.35 -6.82
C SER A 149 3.30 -7.82 -7.48
N ALA A 150 2.76 -6.97 -8.36
CA ALA A 150 1.55 -7.23 -9.13
C ALA A 150 1.59 -8.60 -9.82
N ASP A 151 0.42 -9.22 -9.99
CA ASP A 151 0.33 -10.55 -10.63
C ASP A 151 0.72 -10.52 -12.11
N ASP A 152 0.50 -9.39 -12.80
CA ASP A 152 0.89 -9.20 -14.20
C ASP A 152 1.36 -7.75 -14.52
N LEU A 153 1.67 -7.49 -15.79
CA LEU A 153 2.17 -6.20 -16.28
C LEU A 153 1.11 -5.08 -16.32
N PHE A 154 -0.17 -5.41 -16.23
CA PHE A 154 -1.30 -4.48 -16.29
C PHE A 154 -1.82 -4.08 -14.90
N GLY A 155 -1.41 -4.80 -13.85
CA GLY A 155 -1.72 -4.49 -12.46
C GLY A 155 -2.94 -5.23 -11.92
N ASP A 156 -3.16 -5.10 -10.60
CA ASP A 156 -4.16 -5.89 -9.86
C ASP A 156 -5.44 -5.11 -9.56
N ALA A 157 -5.44 -3.77 -9.64
CA ALA A 157 -6.56 -2.96 -9.18
C ALA A 157 -7.87 -3.27 -9.92
N ALA A 158 -7.82 -3.44 -11.24
CA ALA A 158 -8.99 -3.77 -12.05
C ALA A 158 -9.54 -5.17 -11.75
N ASN A 159 -8.65 -6.13 -11.50
CA ASN A 159 -9.04 -7.49 -11.11
C ASN A 159 -9.70 -7.48 -9.73
N VAL A 160 -9.15 -6.75 -8.76
CA VAL A 160 -9.79 -6.61 -7.44
C VAL A 160 -11.15 -5.93 -7.55
N ALA A 161 -11.26 -4.83 -8.29
CA ALA A 161 -12.53 -4.13 -8.48
C ALA A 161 -13.61 -5.08 -9.02
N LYS A 162 -13.25 -5.94 -9.99
CA LYS A 162 -14.14 -6.99 -10.51
C LYS A 162 -14.49 -8.04 -9.44
N LEU A 163 -13.52 -8.53 -8.68
CA LEU A 163 -13.71 -9.59 -7.68
C LEU A 163 -14.64 -9.13 -6.55
N VAL A 164 -14.50 -7.89 -6.09
CA VAL A 164 -15.32 -7.35 -4.98
C VAL A 164 -16.67 -6.78 -5.43
N GLY A 165 -16.91 -6.68 -6.75
CA GLY A 165 -18.16 -6.10 -7.30
C GLY A 165 -18.18 -4.57 -7.42
N ALA A 166 -17.02 -3.90 -7.35
CA ALA A 166 -16.90 -2.45 -7.52
C ALA A 166 -16.96 -2.03 -9.01
N THR A 167 -18.05 -2.36 -9.70
CA THR A 167 -18.18 -2.23 -11.16
C THR A 167 -18.24 -0.78 -11.65
N ASN A 168 -18.54 0.17 -10.77
CA ASN A 168 -18.61 1.60 -11.09
C ASN A 168 -17.28 2.32 -10.87
N ALA A 169 -16.30 1.65 -10.27
CA ALA A 169 -15.05 2.28 -9.85
C ALA A 169 -14.07 2.46 -11.00
N VAL A 170 -13.39 3.61 -11.00
CA VAL A 170 -12.09 3.71 -11.68
C VAL A 170 -11.06 2.93 -10.87
N ALA A 171 -10.27 2.09 -11.51
CA ALA A 171 -9.28 1.25 -10.84
C ALA A 171 -7.88 1.43 -11.44
N PHE A 172 -6.87 1.65 -10.61
CA PHE A 172 -5.47 1.71 -11.05
C PHE A 172 -4.48 1.31 -9.95
N ASP A 173 -3.31 0.87 -10.39
CA ASP A 173 -2.20 0.48 -9.52
C ASP A 173 -1.26 1.66 -9.22
N LEU A 174 -0.68 1.63 -8.03
CA LEU A 174 0.31 2.62 -7.58
C LEU A 174 1.54 1.90 -7.02
N THR A 175 2.69 2.09 -7.66
CA THR A 175 3.95 1.50 -7.20
C THR A 175 4.84 2.55 -6.52
N ALA A 176 5.04 2.42 -5.22
CA ALA A 176 5.99 3.22 -4.45
C ALA A 176 6.66 2.42 -3.31
N ALA A 177 7.00 1.15 -3.59
CA ALA A 177 7.60 0.22 -2.64
C ALA A 177 6.82 0.18 -1.30
N CYS A 178 7.52 0.03 -0.17
CA CYS A 178 6.92 0.02 1.17
C CYS A 178 6.21 1.33 1.56
N SER A 179 6.27 2.40 0.74
CA SER A 179 5.49 3.63 0.98
C SER A 179 4.18 3.68 0.18
N GLY A 180 3.95 2.68 -0.68
CA GLY A 180 2.83 2.60 -1.60
C GLY A 180 1.48 2.84 -0.95
N PHE A 181 1.21 2.18 0.18
CA PHE A 181 -0.08 2.32 0.86
C PHE A 181 -0.35 3.75 1.35
N LEU A 182 0.66 4.42 1.92
CA LEU A 182 0.54 5.82 2.36
C LEU A 182 0.36 6.77 1.17
N PHE A 183 1.05 6.50 0.07
CA PHE A 183 0.89 7.27 -1.17
C PHE A 183 -0.49 7.04 -1.78
N GLY A 184 -1.01 5.82 -1.75
CA GLY A 184 -2.37 5.46 -2.16
C GLY A 184 -3.42 6.21 -1.35
N ILE A 185 -3.31 6.21 -0.01
CA ILE A 185 -4.21 6.97 0.87
C ILE A 185 -4.17 8.47 0.56
N ASN A 186 -2.96 9.04 0.44
CA ASN A 186 -2.82 10.47 0.13
C ASN A 186 -3.44 10.78 -1.24
N THR A 187 -3.18 9.94 -2.24
CA THR A 187 -3.71 10.10 -3.61
C THR A 187 -5.23 10.02 -3.64
N ALA A 188 -5.82 8.98 -3.03
CA ALA A 188 -7.27 8.85 -2.87
C ALA A 188 -7.86 10.07 -2.16
N SER A 189 -7.21 10.55 -1.09
CA SER A 189 -7.69 11.72 -0.38
C SER A 189 -7.66 12.99 -1.22
N GLN A 190 -6.75 13.15 -2.18
CA GLN A 190 -6.78 14.28 -3.11
C GLN A 190 -8.00 14.21 -4.04
N PHE A 191 -8.33 13.02 -4.54
CA PHE A 191 -9.52 12.82 -5.38
C PHE A 191 -10.84 12.97 -4.60
N LEU A 192 -10.88 12.58 -3.33
CA LEU A 192 -12.04 12.83 -2.48
C LEU A 192 -12.18 14.32 -2.15
N HIS A 193 -11.05 14.98 -1.85
CA HIS A 193 -11.04 16.39 -1.50
C HIS A 193 -11.48 17.31 -2.65
N ASN A 194 -11.08 17.00 -3.89
CA ASN A 194 -11.45 17.80 -5.06
C ASN A 194 -12.86 17.49 -5.59
N GLY A 195 -13.56 16.51 -5.00
CA GLY A 195 -14.92 16.14 -5.36
C GLY A 195 -15.04 15.29 -6.63
N ALA A 196 -13.93 14.75 -7.14
CA ALA A 196 -13.95 13.82 -8.27
C ALA A 196 -14.67 12.52 -7.90
N TYR A 197 -14.50 12.06 -6.66
CA TYR A 197 -15.08 10.83 -6.12
C TYR A 197 -15.62 11.05 -4.69
N LYS A 198 -16.49 10.16 -4.22
CA LYS A 198 -17.08 10.19 -2.87
C LYS A 198 -16.60 9.03 -2.01
N THR A 199 -16.32 7.88 -2.60
CA THR A 199 -15.87 6.68 -1.90
C THR A 199 -14.66 6.08 -2.61
N ALA A 200 -13.57 5.88 -1.88
CA ALA A 200 -12.37 5.23 -2.38
C ALA A 200 -12.02 4.00 -1.56
N LEU A 201 -11.65 2.92 -2.23
CA LEU A 201 -11.06 1.72 -1.67
C LEU A 201 -9.56 1.76 -1.97
N VAL A 202 -8.72 1.80 -0.93
CA VAL A 202 -7.27 1.77 -1.07
C VAL A 202 -6.74 0.47 -0.49
N ILE A 203 -6.05 -0.29 -1.30
CA ILE A 203 -5.47 -1.60 -0.96
C ILE A 203 -3.95 -1.45 -0.99
N GLY A 204 -3.26 -2.03 -0.03
CA GLY A 204 -1.82 -2.20 -0.04
C GLY A 204 -1.51 -3.68 0.12
N GLY A 205 -0.67 -4.24 -0.72
CA GLY A 205 -0.32 -5.65 -0.60
C GLY A 205 0.84 -6.06 -1.48
N ASP A 206 1.58 -7.06 -1.02
CA ASP A 206 2.68 -7.62 -1.79
C ASP A 206 2.84 -9.12 -1.58
N ALA A 207 3.33 -9.79 -2.63
CA ALA A 207 3.77 -11.18 -2.69
C ALA A 207 5.29 -11.25 -2.86
N LEU A 208 6.04 -10.62 -1.95
CA LEU A 208 7.51 -10.53 -2.05
C LEU A 208 8.18 -11.90 -2.01
N SER A 209 7.53 -12.92 -1.44
CA SER A 209 8.04 -14.30 -1.38
C SER A 209 8.39 -14.89 -2.75
N ARG A 210 7.72 -14.44 -3.82
CA ARG A 210 7.96 -14.85 -5.20
C ARG A 210 9.34 -14.45 -5.71
N TRP A 211 9.94 -13.42 -5.11
CA TRP A 211 11.19 -12.79 -5.53
C TRP A 211 12.35 -13.05 -4.56
N VAL A 212 12.11 -13.76 -3.47
CA VAL A 212 13.12 -14.11 -2.46
C VAL A 212 14.04 -15.23 -2.95
N ASP A 213 15.35 -15.05 -2.82
CA ASP A 213 16.29 -16.18 -2.88
C ASP A 213 16.27 -16.92 -1.54
N TRP A 214 15.64 -18.08 -1.55
CA TRP A 214 15.47 -18.92 -0.37
C TRP A 214 16.75 -19.60 0.14
N ASN A 215 17.88 -19.41 -0.55
CA ASN A 215 19.20 -19.86 -0.07
C ASN A 215 20.02 -18.72 0.55
N ASP A 216 19.59 -17.46 0.39
CA ASP A 216 20.24 -16.30 0.99
C ASP A 216 19.63 -15.99 2.36
N ARG A 217 20.31 -16.44 3.42
CA ARG A 217 19.88 -16.21 4.80
C ARG A 217 19.74 -14.74 5.18
N SER A 218 20.39 -13.82 4.46
CA SER A 218 20.34 -12.39 4.78
C SER A 218 19.00 -11.74 4.41
N THR A 219 18.25 -12.34 3.47
CA THR A 219 17.01 -11.79 2.93
C THR A 219 15.81 -12.71 3.11
N CYS A 220 15.96 -14.03 3.02
CA CYS A 220 14.84 -14.98 3.09
C CYS A 220 14.12 -15.01 4.44
N VAL A 221 14.77 -14.50 5.49
CA VAL A 221 14.26 -14.38 6.86
C VAL A 221 13.48 -13.08 7.10
N LEU A 222 13.26 -12.24 6.10
CA LEU A 222 12.64 -10.92 6.27
C LEU A 222 11.22 -10.88 5.73
N PHE A 223 10.99 -11.40 4.53
CA PHE A 223 9.77 -11.14 3.79
C PHE A 223 8.66 -12.17 4.06
N GLY A 224 7.44 -11.72 3.77
CA GLY A 224 6.20 -12.48 3.76
C GLY A 224 5.22 -11.77 2.85
N ASP A 225 4.08 -12.40 2.63
CA ASP A 225 3.03 -11.95 1.74
C ASP A 225 1.79 -11.53 2.56
N GLY A 226 1.05 -10.55 2.06
CA GLY A 226 -0.10 -10.01 2.77
C GLY A 226 -0.78 -8.88 2.01
N ALA A 227 -2.04 -8.63 2.36
CA ALA A 227 -2.79 -7.47 1.89
C ALA A 227 -3.55 -6.80 3.04
N GLY A 228 -3.67 -5.47 2.96
CA GLY A 228 -4.49 -4.63 3.81
C GLY A 228 -5.31 -3.67 2.95
N ALA A 229 -6.47 -3.25 3.43
CA ALA A 229 -7.35 -2.33 2.71
C ALA A 229 -8.01 -1.35 3.66
N VAL A 230 -8.32 -0.16 3.15
CA VAL A 230 -9.09 0.88 3.84
C VAL A 230 -10.14 1.46 2.91
N VAL A 231 -11.28 1.81 3.49
CA VAL A 231 -12.34 2.56 2.80
C VAL A 231 -12.30 3.99 3.29
N LEU A 232 -12.16 4.92 2.35
CA LEU A 232 -12.18 6.36 2.58
C LEU A 232 -13.47 6.94 1.99
N LYS A 233 -14.15 7.79 2.76
CA LYS A 233 -15.26 8.61 2.25
C LYS A 233 -14.89 10.08 2.26
N ALA A 234 -15.41 10.83 1.30
CA ALA A 234 -15.35 12.29 1.35
C ALA A 234 -16.06 12.79 2.63
N ALA A 235 -15.42 13.74 3.32
CA ALA A 235 -16.00 14.42 4.47
C ALA A 235 -16.68 15.72 4.01
N ALA A 236 -17.89 15.97 4.50
CA ALA A 236 -18.65 17.17 4.13
C ALA A 236 -18.17 18.42 4.88
N THR A 237 -17.67 18.23 6.10
CA THR A 237 -17.19 19.29 6.98
C THR A 237 -15.78 19.01 7.48
N ASP A 238 -15.11 20.04 7.98
CA ASP A 238 -13.77 19.92 8.56
C ASP A 238 -13.77 19.10 9.86
N ASP A 239 -14.87 19.11 10.62
CA ASP A 239 -15.00 18.37 11.88
C ASP A 239 -15.21 16.86 11.66
N GLU A 240 -15.69 16.49 10.47
CA GLU A 240 -15.83 15.11 10.02
C GLU A 240 -14.57 14.59 9.29
N ALA A 241 -13.60 15.46 9.03
CA ALA A 241 -12.40 15.16 8.25
C ALA A 241 -11.24 14.71 9.15
N GLY A 242 -10.56 13.64 8.73
CA GLY A 242 -9.36 13.15 9.41
C GLY A 242 -9.01 11.72 9.04
N ILE A 243 -7.81 11.50 8.49
CA ILE A 243 -7.22 10.16 8.35
C ILE A 243 -6.69 9.63 9.70
N LEU A 244 -6.42 10.54 10.66
CA LEU A 244 -5.89 10.22 12.00
C LEU A 244 -6.87 10.53 13.14
N GLY A 245 -8.14 10.81 12.84
CA GLY A 245 -9.13 11.23 13.84
C GLY A 245 -8.89 12.67 14.32
N GLY A 246 -9.83 13.56 14.01
CA GLY A 246 -9.91 14.86 14.68
C GLY A 246 -10.77 14.71 15.92
N GLY A 247 -10.12 14.62 17.08
CA GLY A 247 -10.71 14.85 18.40
C GLY A 247 -10.04 16.05 19.03
#